data_AF-A0A238FJQ8-F1
#
_entry.id   AF-A0A238FJQ8-F1
#
_cell.length_a   1.000
_cell.length_b   1.000
_cell.length_c   1.000
_cell.angle_alpha   90.00
_cell.angle_beta   90.00
_cell.angle_gamma   90.00
#
_symmetry.space_group_name_H-M   'P 1'
#
loop_
_entity.id
_entity.type
_entity.pdbx_description
1 polymer ?
#
loop_
_entity_poly.entity_id
_entity_poly.type
_entity_poly.pdbx_seq_one_letter_code
_entity_poly.pdbx_strand_id
1 'polypeptide(L)'
;MMPVMNSLPALMVLALQCIHLAEATPSRLEPRRGTKFAASMTDRMKQCEPSTIEFANSGDVQPLTVAIMLYDKVPPKLRTDKFLPPVQTTLKTIQDLGPLQTLTIKKRDYDPFTFTAVAKRGDKIEVFAFFPNGTGQNMWLDRTIRSGSSSNCLSSTCSSTQYLNPKTKRCASCSSLFTNSTSCTATAPTSCSYGVVKDNKCVAKTCSARQYLGPKGASCVACPDPAARSCDAKGKSTSCSVGNVVNGVCKKLTCKDGSYPSSNGSFAKAVLSRIGRHCLPCSDPFAYKCSSASNTTECTWGYKLTTNSTASFCVGPFAARFGSESLFQPMDLPVRLVSSESTFKYSTTLNLNKTVVADSVVECAVAANYASVEFPLVPGGDPGLILTKSGTGFDVGIVGTCKQNADWEWSPPQSSCAEIFLGNVQVTNATTA
;
A
#
# COMPACT_ATOMS: atom_id res chain seq x y z
N MET A 1 -21.04 100.35 -81.72
CA MET A 1 -20.66 98.95 -82.06
C MET A 1 -19.75 98.42 -80.97
N MET A 2 -20.31 97.61 -80.07
CA MET A 2 -19.58 96.79 -79.09
C MET A 2 -20.37 95.50 -78.94
N PRO A 3 -19.77 94.31 -79.07
CA PRO A 3 -20.47 93.06 -78.78
C PRO A 3 -20.29 92.69 -77.31
N VAL A 4 -21.43 92.34 -76.70
CA VAL A 4 -21.59 91.79 -75.36
C VAL A 4 -21.23 90.30 -75.40
N MET A 5 -20.30 89.87 -74.55
CA MET A 5 -19.97 88.46 -74.31
C MET A 5 -20.96 87.85 -73.31
N ASN A 6 -21.69 86.82 -73.76
CA ASN A 6 -22.42 85.89 -72.91
C ASN A 6 -21.57 84.61 -72.75
N SER A 7 -21.12 84.30 -71.53
CA SER A 7 -20.70 82.93 -71.18
C SER A 7 -20.72 82.70 -69.67
N LEU A 8 -21.87 82.30 -69.14
CA LEU A 8 -21.98 81.59 -67.86
C LEU A 8 -22.78 80.29 -68.11
N PRO A 9 -22.08 79.16 -68.34
CA PRO A 9 -22.52 77.91 -67.72
C PRO A 9 -21.37 77.03 -67.20
N ALA A 10 -20.16 77.56 -67.05
CA ALA A 10 -19.01 76.78 -66.57
C ALA A 10 -18.91 76.67 -65.03
N LEU A 11 -19.62 77.51 -64.27
CA LEU A 11 -19.47 77.57 -62.81
C LEU A 11 -20.36 76.59 -62.03
N MET A 12 -21.38 75.98 -62.64
CA MET A 12 -22.27 75.03 -61.95
C MET A 12 -21.81 73.57 -62.00
N VAL A 13 -20.89 73.20 -62.89
CA VAL A 13 -20.37 71.81 -62.97
C VAL A 13 -19.30 71.55 -61.89
N LEU A 14 -18.58 72.58 -61.43
CA LEU A 14 -17.60 72.43 -60.33
C LEU A 14 -18.24 72.29 -58.94
N ALA A 15 -19.48 72.76 -58.75
CA ALA A 15 -20.15 72.67 -57.45
C ALA A 15 -20.76 71.28 -57.16
N LEU A 16 -21.02 70.48 -58.21
CA LEU A 16 -21.64 69.15 -58.05
C LEU A 16 -20.62 68.00 -57.93
N GLN A 17 -19.35 68.22 -58.26
CA GLN A 17 -18.28 67.23 -58.04
C GLN A 17 -17.62 67.33 -56.65
N CYS A 18 -17.85 68.41 -55.89
CA CYS A 18 -17.33 68.53 -54.52
C CYS A 18 -18.20 67.85 -53.45
N ILE A 19 -19.40 67.35 -53.78
CA ILE A 19 -20.28 66.67 -52.81
C ILE A 19 -20.02 65.15 -52.76
N HIS A 20 -19.30 64.58 -53.74
CA HIS A 20 -18.94 63.16 -53.75
C HIS A 20 -17.54 62.85 -53.17
N LEU A 21 -16.80 63.88 -52.74
CA LEU A 21 -15.52 63.73 -52.02
C LEU A 21 -15.62 64.04 -50.52
N ALA A 22 -16.81 63.90 -49.93
CA ALA A 22 -16.91 63.54 -48.52
C ALA A 22 -16.62 62.03 -48.39
N GLU A 23 -15.41 61.62 -48.80
CA GLU A 23 -14.82 60.39 -48.30
C GLU A 23 -14.89 60.51 -46.79
N ALA A 24 -15.53 59.50 -46.17
CA ALA A 24 -15.65 59.38 -44.74
C ALA A 24 -14.29 59.67 -44.11
N THR A 25 -14.15 60.86 -43.52
CA THR A 25 -13.03 61.15 -42.64
C THR A 25 -13.04 60.04 -41.61
N PRO A 26 -12.03 59.15 -41.58
CA PRO A 26 -12.02 58.02 -40.67
C PRO A 26 -12.19 58.63 -39.28
N SER A 27 -13.26 58.23 -38.60
CA SER A 27 -13.59 58.72 -37.27
C SER A 27 -12.33 58.58 -36.43
N ARG A 28 -11.67 59.70 -36.19
CA ARG A 28 -10.34 59.76 -35.59
C ARG A 28 -10.44 58.96 -34.30
N LEU A 29 -9.70 57.85 -34.23
CA LEU A 29 -9.67 56.98 -33.05
C LEU A 29 -8.98 57.75 -31.93
N GLU A 30 -9.68 58.71 -31.33
CA GLU A 30 -9.18 59.44 -30.20
C GLU A 30 -9.22 58.52 -28.98
N PRO A 31 -8.09 58.43 -28.24
CA PRO A 31 -8.04 57.60 -27.06
C PRO A 31 -9.08 58.12 -26.07
N ARG A 32 -9.97 57.24 -25.64
CA ARG A 32 -10.98 57.61 -24.65
C ARG A 32 -10.27 57.99 -23.36
N ARG A 33 -10.90 58.88 -22.59
CA ARG A 33 -10.35 59.42 -21.34
C ARG A 33 -9.89 58.27 -20.43
N GLY A 34 -8.58 58.22 -20.14
CA GLY A 34 -7.98 57.24 -19.23
C GLY A 34 -7.41 55.97 -19.87
N THR A 35 -7.40 55.83 -21.20
CA THR A 35 -6.82 54.66 -21.88
C THR A 35 -5.39 54.91 -22.33
N LYS A 36 -4.49 53.93 -22.14
CA LYS A 36 -3.14 54.00 -22.72
C LYS A 36 -3.15 53.90 -24.24
N PHE A 37 -4.12 53.17 -24.80
CA PHE A 37 -4.34 53.00 -26.24
C PHE A 37 -5.80 52.58 -26.47
N ALA A 38 -6.29 52.76 -27.70
CA ALA A 38 -7.67 52.45 -28.09
C ALA A 38 -7.71 51.42 -29.21
N ALA A 39 -8.87 50.79 -29.39
CA ALA A 39 -9.15 49.96 -30.55
C ALA A 39 -10.54 50.24 -31.11
N SER A 40 -10.66 50.06 -32.42
CA SER A 40 -11.93 49.96 -33.14
C SER A 40 -12.13 48.54 -33.63
N MET A 41 -13.37 48.09 -33.68
CA MET A 41 -13.71 46.81 -34.28
C MET A 41 -15.07 46.92 -34.95
N THR A 42 -15.23 46.21 -36.07
CA THR A 42 -16.45 46.24 -36.88
C THR A 42 -17.71 46.02 -36.02
N ASP A 43 -18.71 46.89 -36.15
CA ASP A 43 -19.90 46.88 -35.29
C ASP A 43 -20.75 45.61 -35.42
N ARG A 44 -20.73 45.00 -36.61
CA ARG A 44 -21.58 43.85 -36.96
C ARG A 44 -20.75 42.59 -37.13
N MET A 45 -20.22 42.06 -36.03
CA MET A 45 -19.60 40.75 -36.04
C MET A 45 -20.65 39.67 -36.28
N LYS A 46 -20.48 38.94 -37.38
CA LYS A 46 -21.29 37.78 -37.71
C LYS A 46 -20.48 36.52 -37.46
N GLN A 47 -21.17 35.47 -37.05
CA GLN A 47 -20.57 34.16 -36.85
C GLN A 47 -19.85 33.70 -38.12
N CYS A 48 -18.57 33.36 -38.00
CA CYS A 48 -17.77 32.82 -39.10
C CYS A 48 -17.58 33.73 -40.31
N GLU A 49 -17.70 35.05 -40.14
CA GLU A 49 -17.31 36.03 -41.16
C GLU A 49 -16.07 36.82 -40.73
N PRO A 50 -15.22 37.23 -41.68
CA PRO A 50 -14.10 38.12 -41.38
C PRO A 50 -14.58 39.40 -40.70
N SER A 51 -13.88 39.79 -39.65
CA SER A 51 -14.03 41.04 -38.90
C SER A 51 -12.67 41.72 -38.83
N THR A 52 -12.68 43.03 -38.63
CA THR A 52 -11.46 43.85 -38.53
C THR A 52 -11.34 44.45 -37.15
N ILE A 53 -10.13 44.45 -36.61
CA ILE A 53 -9.75 45.21 -35.42
C ILE A 53 -8.59 46.13 -35.77
N GLU A 54 -8.66 47.38 -35.33
CA GLU A 54 -7.68 48.43 -35.59
C GLU A 54 -7.27 49.05 -34.25
N PHE A 55 -5.98 49.34 -34.06
CA PHE A 55 -5.45 49.93 -32.83
C PHE A 55 -4.98 51.36 -33.08
N ALA A 56 -5.05 52.19 -32.05
CA ALA A 56 -4.54 53.55 -32.08
C ALA A 56 -3.87 53.93 -30.76
N ASN A 57 -2.78 54.69 -30.85
CA ASN A 57 -2.00 55.19 -29.72
C ASN A 57 -1.35 54.10 -28.87
N SER A 58 -1.00 52.95 -29.46
CA SER A 58 -0.22 51.91 -28.76
C SER A 58 1.25 52.30 -28.54
N GLY A 59 1.69 53.42 -29.15
CA GLY A 59 3.09 53.86 -29.12
C GLY A 59 4.00 52.95 -29.96
N ASP A 60 3.42 52.29 -30.95
CA ASP A 60 4.06 51.26 -31.77
C ASP A 60 4.69 50.10 -30.98
N VAL A 61 4.19 49.84 -29.78
CA VAL A 61 4.65 48.73 -28.95
C VAL A 61 3.97 47.44 -29.43
N GLN A 62 4.55 46.81 -30.45
CA GLN A 62 4.10 45.53 -31.02
C GLN A 62 5.01 44.36 -30.63
N PRO A 63 4.51 43.10 -30.64
CA PRO A 63 3.14 42.70 -30.97
C PRO A 63 2.15 42.94 -29.83
N LEU A 64 0.92 43.27 -30.18
CA LEU A 64 -0.20 43.26 -29.24
C LEU A 64 -0.80 41.86 -29.19
N THR A 65 -1.13 41.38 -27.99
CA THR A 65 -1.92 40.15 -27.81
C THR A 65 -3.36 40.54 -27.55
N VAL A 66 -4.29 40.06 -28.38
CA VAL A 66 -5.73 40.28 -28.22
C VAL A 66 -6.37 38.99 -27.72
N ALA A 67 -7.17 39.09 -26.66
CA ALA A 67 -7.94 37.97 -26.12
C ALA A 67 -9.44 38.29 -26.24
N ILE A 68 -10.18 37.39 -26.88
CA ILE A 68 -11.63 37.46 -27.01
C ILE A 68 -12.24 36.52 -25.97
N MET A 69 -13.10 37.06 -25.11
CA MET A 69 -13.71 36.36 -23.99
C MET A 69 -15.23 36.29 -24.16
N LEU A 70 -15.87 35.24 -23.68
CA LEU A 70 -17.33 35.25 -23.50
C LEU A 70 -17.69 36.12 -22.29
N TYR A 71 -18.71 36.96 -22.43
CA TYR A 71 -19.14 37.95 -21.44
C TYR A 71 -19.43 37.32 -20.07
N ASP A 72 -20.06 36.14 -20.04
CA ASP A 72 -20.39 35.39 -18.83
C ASP A 72 -19.16 34.84 -18.09
N LYS A 73 -18.06 34.60 -18.81
CA LYS A 73 -16.76 34.14 -18.26
C LYS A 73 -15.90 35.27 -17.69
N VAL A 74 -16.20 36.52 -18.03
CA VAL A 74 -15.49 37.68 -17.49
C VAL A 74 -16.08 38.04 -16.12
N PRO A 75 -15.30 38.12 -15.03
CA PRO A 75 -15.77 38.61 -13.74
C PRO A 75 -16.34 40.03 -13.86
N PRO A 76 -17.42 40.40 -13.12
CA PRO A 76 -18.04 41.73 -13.22
C PRO A 76 -17.06 42.90 -13.13
N LYS A 77 -16.05 42.79 -12.26
CA LYS A 77 -14.99 43.80 -12.08
C LYS A 77 -14.08 44.03 -13.30
N LEU A 78 -14.08 43.15 -14.30
CA LEU A 78 -13.27 43.24 -15.52
C LEU A 78 -14.12 43.49 -16.78
N ARG A 79 -15.45 43.52 -16.65
CA ARG A 79 -16.37 43.74 -17.77
C ARG A 79 -16.35 45.20 -18.21
N THR A 80 -16.81 45.44 -19.43
CA THR A 80 -17.04 46.79 -19.92
C THR A 80 -18.14 47.45 -19.09
N ASP A 81 -17.79 48.55 -18.43
CA ASP A 81 -18.72 49.54 -17.88
C ASP A 81 -18.49 50.85 -18.62
N LYS A 82 -19.53 51.35 -19.29
CA LYS A 82 -19.46 52.56 -20.13
C LYS A 82 -19.28 53.85 -19.29
N PHE A 83 -19.48 53.77 -17.97
CA PHE A 83 -19.39 54.92 -17.06
C PHE A 83 -18.07 54.99 -16.29
N LEU A 84 -17.27 53.93 -16.31
CA LEU A 84 -15.96 53.87 -15.65
C LEU A 84 -14.84 53.96 -16.69
N PRO A 85 -13.55 54.12 -16.33
CA PRO A 85 -12.41 53.93 -17.23
C PRO A 85 -12.13 52.44 -17.49
N PRO A 86 -11.40 52.05 -18.55
CA PRO A 86 -11.16 50.64 -18.81
C PRO A 86 -10.33 49.99 -17.73
N VAL A 87 -10.76 48.81 -17.34
CA VAL A 87 -10.11 48.07 -16.27
C VAL A 87 -8.79 47.50 -16.79
N GLN A 88 -7.71 47.84 -16.09
CA GLN A 88 -6.38 47.28 -16.32
C GLN A 88 -6.33 45.84 -15.78
N THR A 89 -5.67 44.95 -16.51
CA THR A 89 -5.48 43.54 -16.14
C THR A 89 -4.21 42.98 -16.76
N THR A 90 -3.91 41.70 -16.51
CA THR A 90 -2.75 41.01 -17.08
C THR A 90 -3.17 39.89 -18.02
N LEU A 91 -2.33 39.59 -19.01
CA LEU A 91 -2.56 38.53 -19.97
C LEU A 91 -2.74 37.18 -19.26
N LYS A 92 -1.93 36.92 -18.23
CA LYS A 92 -2.03 35.72 -17.39
C LYS A 92 -3.40 35.58 -16.73
N THR A 93 -3.91 36.67 -16.14
CA THR A 93 -5.26 36.68 -15.52
C THR A 93 -6.34 36.30 -16.53
N ILE A 94 -6.26 36.82 -17.77
CA ILE A 94 -7.24 36.50 -18.80
C ILE A 94 -7.06 35.08 -19.35
N GLN A 95 -5.82 34.60 -19.50
CA GLN A 95 -5.53 33.23 -19.92
C GLN A 95 -6.10 32.20 -18.92
N ASP A 96 -5.95 32.46 -17.62
CA ASP A 96 -6.49 31.60 -16.55
C ASP A 96 -8.03 31.52 -16.57
N LEU A 97 -8.71 32.53 -17.15
CA LEU A 97 -10.16 32.53 -17.35
C LEU A 97 -10.61 31.76 -18.60
N GLY A 98 -9.68 31.30 -19.44
CA GLY A 98 -9.96 30.51 -20.64
C GLY A 98 -10.56 31.32 -21.79
N PRO A 99 -9.76 32.13 -22.51
CA PRO A 99 -10.25 32.92 -23.63
C PRO A 99 -10.79 32.02 -24.76
N LEU A 100 -11.82 32.52 -25.43
CA LEU A 100 -12.42 31.87 -26.58
C LEU A 100 -11.44 31.83 -27.75
N GLN A 101 -10.67 32.91 -27.92
CA GLN A 101 -9.66 33.04 -28.97
C GLN A 101 -8.59 34.04 -28.52
N THR A 102 -7.33 33.75 -28.86
CA THR A 102 -6.20 34.66 -28.65
C THR A 102 -5.52 34.92 -29.99
N LEU A 103 -5.21 36.19 -30.27
CA LEU A 103 -4.61 36.66 -31.51
C LEU A 103 -3.33 37.44 -31.20
N THR A 104 -2.30 37.27 -32.03
CA THR A 104 -1.08 38.09 -31.96
C THR A 104 -1.06 39.04 -33.16
N ILE A 105 -1.12 40.34 -32.88
CA ILE A 105 -1.21 41.39 -33.89
C ILE A 105 0.14 42.09 -34.00
N LYS A 106 0.72 42.00 -35.20
CA LYS A 106 2.01 42.64 -35.56
C LYS A 106 1.81 43.89 -36.44
N LYS A 107 0.56 44.30 -36.67
CA LYS A 107 0.20 45.47 -37.47
C LYS A 107 0.48 46.74 -36.68
N ARG A 108 0.82 47.83 -37.39
CA ARG A 108 1.05 49.14 -36.78
C ARG A 108 -0.28 49.77 -36.33
N ASP A 109 -0.20 50.85 -35.58
CA ASP A 109 -1.40 51.65 -35.32
C ASP A 109 -2.03 52.09 -36.65
N TYR A 110 -3.36 52.13 -36.69
CA TYR A 110 -4.20 52.44 -37.84
C TYR A 110 -4.17 51.42 -39.00
N ASP A 111 -3.38 50.34 -38.90
CA ASP A 111 -3.44 49.23 -39.85
C ASP A 111 -4.50 48.20 -39.38
N PRO A 112 -5.59 47.97 -40.13
CA PRO A 112 -6.60 47.01 -39.73
C PRO A 112 -6.07 45.57 -39.80
N PHE A 113 -6.34 44.80 -38.75
CA PHE A 113 -6.09 43.36 -38.68
C PHE A 113 -7.39 42.58 -38.89
N THR A 114 -7.43 41.78 -39.95
CA THR A 114 -8.58 40.92 -40.25
C THR A 114 -8.46 39.59 -39.52
N PHE A 115 -9.54 39.17 -38.85
CA PHE A 115 -9.65 37.89 -38.17
C PHE A 115 -11.06 37.32 -38.30
N THR A 116 -11.25 36.05 -37.98
CA THR A 116 -12.59 35.44 -37.89
C THR A 116 -12.84 35.04 -36.44
N ALA A 117 -13.93 35.53 -35.86
CA ALA A 117 -14.27 35.24 -34.47
C ALA A 117 -14.84 33.83 -34.31
N VAL A 118 -14.28 33.08 -33.36
CA VAL A 118 -14.72 31.70 -33.05
C VAL A 118 -15.84 31.73 -32.01
N ALA A 119 -16.94 32.43 -32.30
CA ALA A 119 -18.07 32.62 -31.38
C ALA A 119 -19.42 32.26 -32.04
N LYS A 120 -20.38 31.74 -31.26
CA LYS A 120 -21.71 31.33 -31.74
C LYS A 120 -22.63 32.54 -31.88
N ARG A 121 -23.64 32.43 -32.76
CA ARG A 121 -24.76 33.39 -32.80
C ARG A 121 -25.36 33.55 -31.41
N GLY A 122 -25.53 34.80 -30.98
CA GLY A 122 -26.09 35.16 -29.67
C GLY A 122 -25.05 35.30 -28.56
N ASP A 123 -23.82 34.80 -28.76
CA ASP A 123 -22.75 35.00 -27.79
C ASP A 123 -22.48 36.51 -27.63
N LYS A 124 -22.33 36.93 -26.38
CA LYS A 124 -21.81 38.25 -26.03
C LYS A 124 -20.33 38.09 -25.73
N ILE A 125 -19.48 38.89 -26.38
CA ILE A 125 -18.04 38.84 -26.20
C ILE A 125 -17.50 40.16 -25.64
N GLU A 126 -16.37 40.04 -24.95
CA GLU A 126 -15.53 41.13 -24.45
C GLU A 126 -14.13 40.98 -25.07
N VAL A 127 -13.47 42.09 -25.36
CA VAL A 127 -12.16 42.10 -26.02
C VAL A 127 -11.14 42.77 -25.11
N PHE A 128 -10.02 42.08 -24.87
CA PHE A 128 -8.88 42.59 -24.12
C PHE A 128 -7.68 42.68 -25.05
N ALA A 129 -6.82 43.66 -24.84
CA ALA A 129 -5.54 43.76 -25.53
C ALA A 129 -4.39 44.00 -24.54
N PHE A 130 -3.25 43.39 -24.84
CA PHE A 130 -2.07 43.34 -23.99
C PHE A 130 -0.82 43.71 -24.77
N PHE A 131 0.05 44.47 -24.11
CA PHE A 131 1.41 44.71 -24.56
C PHE A 131 2.30 43.45 -24.37
N PRO A 132 3.49 43.39 -25.00
CA PRO A 132 4.44 42.30 -24.83
C PRO A 132 4.84 42.02 -23.37
N ASN A 133 4.81 43.04 -22.50
CA ASN A 133 5.08 42.89 -21.06
C ASN A 133 3.94 42.22 -20.27
N GLY A 134 2.85 41.82 -20.94
CA GLY A 134 1.69 41.16 -20.35
C GLY A 134 0.69 42.09 -19.67
N THR A 135 0.95 43.41 -19.59
CA THR A 135 -0.02 44.40 -19.09
C THR A 135 -0.99 44.79 -20.20
N GLY A 136 -2.26 45.02 -19.84
CA GLY A 136 -3.30 45.35 -20.80
C GLY A 136 -4.58 45.80 -20.15
N GLN A 137 -5.62 45.93 -20.96
CA GLN A 137 -6.92 46.44 -20.51
C GLN A 137 -8.05 45.86 -21.35
N ASN A 138 -9.28 45.98 -20.86
CA ASN A 138 -10.48 45.79 -21.68
C ASN A 138 -10.55 46.91 -22.74
N MET A 139 -10.94 46.59 -23.97
CA MET A 139 -10.98 47.54 -25.09
C MET A 139 -12.33 48.25 -25.27
N TRP A 140 -13.34 47.94 -24.45
CA TRP A 140 -14.72 48.43 -24.58
C TRP A 140 -15.37 48.13 -25.91
N LEU A 141 -15.09 46.93 -26.40
CA LEU A 141 -15.64 46.43 -27.63
C LEU A 141 -16.60 45.28 -27.32
N ASP A 142 -17.58 45.52 -26.45
CA ASP A 142 -18.65 44.55 -26.21
C ASP A 142 -19.41 44.33 -27.52
N ARG A 143 -19.56 43.07 -27.92
CA ARG A 143 -20.25 42.70 -29.16
C ARG A 143 -21.17 41.52 -28.91
N THR A 144 -22.32 41.54 -29.58
CA THR A 144 -23.19 40.36 -29.70
C THR A 144 -23.03 39.78 -31.09
N ILE A 145 -22.66 38.51 -31.17
CA ILE A 145 -22.43 37.82 -32.44
C ILE A 145 -23.76 37.58 -33.14
N ARG A 146 -23.88 38.09 -34.36
CA ARG A 146 -25.08 37.92 -35.19
C ARG A 146 -25.02 36.63 -36.01
N SER A 147 -26.17 36.23 -36.55
CA SER A 147 -26.25 35.16 -37.55
C SER A 147 -25.29 35.46 -38.70
N GLY A 148 -24.38 34.53 -38.99
CA GLY A 148 -23.52 34.60 -40.16
C GLY A 148 -23.81 33.48 -41.15
N SER A 149 -23.00 33.42 -42.19
CA SER A 149 -23.24 32.59 -43.37
C SER A 149 -22.83 31.11 -43.22
N SER A 150 -22.06 30.73 -42.19
CA SER A 150 -21.66 29.33 -41.97
C SER A 150 -21.49 28.96 -40.50
N SER A 151 -21.79 27.70 -40.15
CA SER A 151 -21.51 27.12 -38.83
C SER A 151 -20.10 26.51 -38.72
N ASN A 152 -19.33 26.53 -39.80
CA ASN A 152 -18.18 25.63 -39.99
C ASN A 152 -16.87 26.15 -39.39
N CYS A 153 -16.78 27.43 -39.00
CA CYS A 153 -15.56 27.99 -38.39
C CYS A 153 -15.45 27.69 -36.88
N LEU A 154 -16.54 27.24 -36.24
CA LEU A 154 -16.49 26.85 -34.86
C LEU A 154 -15.85 25.46 -34.76
N SER A 155 -14.55 25.44 -34.49
CA SER A 155 -13.93 24.21 -33.99
C SER A 155 -14.77 23.74 -32.80
N SER A 156 -15.34 22.55 -32.91
CA SER A 156 -16.12 21.96 -31.84
C SER A 156 -15.14 21.63 -30.71
N THR A 157 -14.88 22.59 -29.83
CA THR A 157 -14.10 22.36 -28.62
C THR A 157 -14.91 21.43 -27.73
N CYS A 158 -14.59 20.15 -27.79
CA CYS A 158 -15.23 19.14 -26.98
C CYS A 158 -14.81 19.29 -25.52
N SER A 159 -15.67 18.89 -24.58
CA SER A 159 -15.29 18.83 -23.17
C SER A 159 -14.11 17.87 -23.00
N SER A 160 -13.37 17.98 -21.89
CA SER A 160 -12.27 17.06 -21.56
C SER A 160 -12.67 15.58 -21.51
N THR A 161 -13.97 15.30 -21.31
CA THR A 161 -14.58 13.96 -21.29
C THR A 161 -15.09 13.49 -22.65
N GLN A 162 -14.83 14.27 -23.71
CA GLN A 162 -15.29 14.03 -25.07
C GLN A 162 -14.13 14.19 -26.05
N TYR A 163 -14.29 13.60 -27.23
CA TYR A 163 -13.38 13.79 -28.35
C TYR A 163 -14.14 14.27 -29.58
N LEU A 164 -13.45 14.99 -30.46
CA LEU A 164 -14.01 15.38 -31.75
C LEU A 164 -13.99 14.18 -32.68
N ASN A 165 -15.16 13.65 -33.00
CA ASN A 165 -15.27 12.54 -33.93
C ASN A 165 -14.86 13.01 -35.35
N PRO A 166 -13.81 12.44 -35.95
CA PRO A 166 -13.28 12.93 -37.22
C PRO A 166 -14.25 12.72 -38.40
N LYS A 167 -15.16 11.75 -38.31
CA LYS A 167 -16.18 11.44 -39.34
C LYS A 167 -17.38 12.37 -39.24
N THR A 168 -17.95 12.52 -38.05
CA THR A 168 -19.20 13.29 -37.87
C THR A 168 -18.97 14.76 -37.55
N LYS A 169 -17.72 15.17 -37.26
CA LYS A 169 -17.37 16.52 -36.78
C LYS A 169 -18.17 16.96 -35.55
N ARG A 170 -18.60 15.99 -34.72
CA ARG A 170 -19.34 16.22 -33.48
C ARG A 170 -18.56 15.66 -32.29
N CYS A 171 -18.78 16.24 -31.12
CA CYS A 171 -18.23 15.72 -29.88
C CYS A 171 -18.94 14.43 -29.48
N ALA A 172 -18.16 13.39 -29.19
CA ALA A 172 -18.63 12.12 -28.70
C ALA A 172 -17.93 11.80 -27.37
N SER A 173 -18.59 11.00 -26.52
CA SER A 173 -18.05 10.68 -25.20
C SER A 173 -16.81 9.80 -25.30
N CYS A 174 -15.82 10.04 -24.43
CA CYS A 174 -14.64 9.18 -24.36
C CYS A 174 -14.96 7.76 -23.88
N SER A 175 -15.93 7.63 -22.97
CA SER A 175 -16.34 6.33 -22.45
C SER A 175 -17.02 5.44 -23.50
N SER A 176 -17.51 6.00 -24.61
CA SER A 176 -18.09 5.20 -25.71
C SER A 176 -17.04 4.56 -26.61
N LEU A 177 -15.82 5.11 -26.66
CA LEU A 177 -14.68 4.51 -27.38
C LEU A 177 -13.82 3.64 -26.47
N PHE A 178 -13.55 4.13 -25.26
CA PHE A 178 -12.64 3.53 -24.32
C PHE A 178 -13.34 3.35 -22.97
N THR A 179 -13.73 2.11 -22.67
CA THR A 179 -14.32 1.77 -21.36
C THR A 179 -13.42 2.27 -20.23
N ASN A 180 -14.02 2.87 -19.20
CA ASN A 180 -13.34 3.48 -18.06
C ASN A 180 -12.44 4.68 -18.38
N SER A 181 -12.56 5.32 -19.56
CA SER A 181 -11.84 6.56 -19.85
C SER A 181 -12.56 7.79 -19.31
N THR A 182 -11.80 8.69 -18.68
CA THR A 182 -12.27 10.02 -18.24
C THR A 182 -11.88 11.14 -19.20
N SER A 183 -10.85 10.93 -20.01
CA SER A 183 -10.47 11.81 -21.11
C SER A 183 -9.76 11.02 -22.21
N CYS A 184 -9.87 11.47 -23.45
CA CYS A 184 -9.35 10.75 -24.60
C CYS A 184 -9.12 11.66 -25.81
N THR A 185 -8.31 11.17 -26.74
CA THR A 185 -8.30 11.62 -28.14
C THR A 185 -9.20 10.70 -28.96
N ALA A 186 -9.29 10.96 -30.27
CA ALA A 186 -9.98 10.06 -31.20
C ALA A 186 -9.35 8.66 -31.30
N THR A 187 -8.13 8.47 -30.79
CA THR A 187 -7.34 7.24 -30.98
C THR A 187 -6.89 6.57 -29.69
N ALA A 188 -6.83 7.28 -28.55
CA ALA A 188 -6.40 6.71 -27.28
C ALA A 188 -6.99 7.44 -26.06
N PRO A 189 -7.20 6.75 -24.93
CA PRO A 189 -7.50 7.40 -23.66
C PRO A 189 -6.26 8.14 -23.13
N THR A 190 -6.46 9.32 -22.54
CA THR A 190 -5.40 10.09 -21.87
C THR A 190 -5.53 10.03 -20.35
N SER A 191 -6.71 9.73 -19.83
CA SER A 191 -6.92 9.42 -18.42
C SER A 191 -8.04 8.39 -18.24
N CYS A 192 -8.01 7.70 -17.10
CA CYS A 192 -8.94 6.61 -16.77
C CYS A 192 -9.62 6.84 -15.43
N SER A 193 -10.91 6.53 -15.33
CA SER A 193 -11.65 6.40 -14.06
C SER A 193 -11.20 5.17 -13.27
N TYR A 194 -10.75 4.13 -13.98
CA TYR A 194 -10.20 2.91 -13.41
C TYR A 194 -8.99 2.41 -14.21
N GLY A 195 -7.90 2.12 -13.51
CA GLY A 195 -6.66 1.63 -14.11
C GLY A 195 -5.68 2.72 -14.51
N VAL A 196 -4.76 2.34 -15.39
CA VAL A 196 -3.78 3.20 -16.05
C VAL A 196 -3.89 3.03 -17.56
N VAL A 197 -3.44 4.03 -18.33
CA VAL A 197 -3.36 3.92 -19.79
C VAL A 197 -2.21 2.98 -20.16
N LYS A 198 -2.53 1.86 -20.83
CA LYS A 198 -1.56 0.93 -21.39
C LYS A 198 -2.10 0.38 -22.71
N ASP A 199 -1.27 0.35 -23.75
CA ASP A 199 -1.63 -0.18 -25.07
C ASP A 199 -2.95 0.40 -25.63
N ASN A 200 -3.10 1.74 -25.50
CA ASN A 200 -4.29 2.51 -25.90
C ASN A 200 -5.61 2.08 -25.22
N LYS A 201 -5.53 1.46 -24.03
CA LYS A 201 -6.68 1.05 -23.23
C LYS A 201 -6.50 1.46 -21.77
N CYS A 202 -7.62 1.61 -21.06
CA CYS A 202 -7.62 1.72 -19.61
C CYS A 202 -7.61 0.30 -19.01
N VAL A 203 -6.51 -0.08 -18.38
CA VAL A 203 -6.34 -1.41 -17.78
C VAL A 203 -5.90 -1.31 -16.33
N ALA A 204 -6.30 -2.27 -15.51
CA ALA A 204 -5.81 -2.38 -14.14
C ALA A 204 -4.27 -2.46 -14.12
N LYS A 205 -3.64 -1.72 -13.21
CA LYS A 205 -2.20 -1.82 -13.00
C LYS A 205 -1.83 -3.23 -12.52
N THR A 206 -0.79 -3.82 -13.10
CA THR A 206 -0.27 -5.10 -12.60
C THR A 206 0.56 -4.85 -11.34
N CYS A 207 0.21 -5.53 -10.25
CA CYS A 207 0.90 -5.41 -8.96
C CYS A 207 1.81 -6.63 -8.71
N SER A 208 2.86 -6.42 -7.92
CA SER A 208 3.73 -7.51 -7.47
C SER A 208 3.00 -8.43 -6.49
N ALA A 209 3.52 -9.64 -6.25
CA ALA A 209 2.87 -10.62 -5.36
C ALA A 209 2.59 -10.08 -3.94
N ARG A 210 3.45 -9.19 -3.42
CA ARG A 210 3.31 -8.54 -2.09
C ARG A 210 2.41 -7.30 -2.09
N GLN A 211 1.69 -7.08 -3.18
CA GLN A 211 0.82 -5.94 -3.34
C GLN A 211 -0.52 -6.39 -3.91
N TYR A 212 -1.56 -5.62 -3.60
CA TYR A 212 -2.87 -5.77 -4.22
C TYR A 212 -3.30 -4.47 -4.88
N LEU A 213 -4.31 -4.58 -5.74
CA LEU A 213 -4.79 -3.47 -6.54
C LEU A 213 -5.60 -2.50 -5.68
N GLY A 214 -5.27 -1.21 -5.75
CA GLY A 214 -6.03 -0.17 -5.06
C GLY A 214 -7.45 0.02 -5.63
N PRO A 215 -8.34 0.78 -4.95
CA PRO A 215 -9.76 0.88 -5.30
C PRO A 215 -10.04 1.37 -6.73
N LYS A 216 -9.18 2.22 -7.28
CA LYS A 216 -9.29 2.75 -8.65
C LYS A 216 -8.46 1.98 -9.68
N GLY A 217 -7.85 0.84 -9.32
CA GLY A 217 -7.02 0.10 -10.27
C GLY A 217 -5.71 0.77 -10.69
N ALA A 218 -5.43 2.00 -10.22
CA ALA A 218 -4.32 2.83 -10.68
C ALA A 218 -3.06 2.72 -9.81
N SER A 219 -3.18 2.15 -8.60
CA SER A 219 -2.10 2.03 -7.63
C SER A 219 -2.01 0.59 -7.10
N CYS A 220 -0.81 0.26 -6.61
CA CYS A 220 -0.56 -1.00 -5.91
C CYS A 220 -0.31 -0.68 -4.45
N VAL A 221 -1.05 -1.34 -3.57
CA VAL A 221 -0.97 -1.17 -2.12
C VAL A 221 -0.28 -2.39 -1.54
N ALA A 222 0.67 -2.19 -0.63
CA ALA A 222 1.35 -3.30 0.03
C ALA A 222 0.35 -4.14 0.85
N CYS A 223 0.58 -5.45 0.94
CA CYS A 223 -0.17 -6.29 1.86
C CYS A 223 -0.02 -5.73 3.30
N PRO A 224 -1.11 -5.51 4.05
CA PRO A 224 -1.06 -5.00 5.41
C PRO A 224 -0.26 -5.89 6.38
N ASP A 225 -0.30 -7.20 6.13
CA ASP A 225 0.41 -8.20 6.91
C ASP A 225 1.88 -8.33 6.42
N PRO A 226 2.88 -7.98 7.26
CA PRO A 226 4.29 -8.02 6.86
C PRO A 226 4.81 -9.44 6.63
N ALA A 227 4.16 -10.46 7.20
CA ALA A 227 4.49 -11.86 7.01
C ALA A 227 3.83 -12.47 5.76
N ALA A 228 2.93 -11.74 5.09
CA ALA A 228 2.32 -12.17 3.85
C ALA A 228 3.32 -12.16 2.68
N ARG A 229 3.21 -13.19 1.83
CA ARG A 229 3.85 -13.25 0.52
C ARG A 229 2.89 -12.79 -0.58
N SER A 230 1.59 -13.02 -0.39
CA SER A 230 0.52 -12.44 -1.20
C SER A 230 -0.76 -12.20 -0.43
N CYS A 231 -1.58 -11.27 -0.92
CA CYS A 231 -2.88 -10.92 -0.36
C CYS A 231 -3.94 -10.70 -1.44
N ASP A 232 -5.21 -10.78 -1.05
CA ASP A 232 -6.36 -10.53 -1.91
C ASP A 232 -6.64 -9.03 -2.11
N ALA A 233 -7.66 -8.70 -2.91
CA ALA A 233 -8.06 -7.32 -3.19
C ALA A 233 -8.58 -6.54 -1.96
N LYS A 234 -8.83 -7.22 -0.83
CA LYS A 234 -9.21 -6.61 0.45
C LYS A 234 -8.03 -6.53 1.42
N GLY A 235 -6.82 -6.89 0.96
CA GLY A 235 -5.62 -6.91 1.77
C GLY A 235 -5.51 -8.11 2.74
N LYS A 236 -6.34 -9.15 2.59
CA LYS A 236 -6.21 -10.36 3.41
C LYS A 236 -5.13 -11.28 2.85
N SER A 237 -4.28 -11.82 3.71
CA SER A 237 -3.19 -12.72 3.32
C SER A 237 -3.75 -13.98 2.66
N THR A 238 -3.23 -14.31 1.48
CA THR A 238 -3.54 -15.55 0.73
C THR A 238 -2.38 -16.54 0.74
N SER A 239 -1.16 -16.05 1.00
CA SER A 239 0.00 -16.89 1.27
C SER A 239 0.96 -16.18 2.22
N CYS A 240 1.72 -16.96 2.99
CA CYS A 240 2.66 -16.45 3.98
C CYS A 240 4.10 -16.78 3.58
N SER A 241 5.02 -15.88 3.91
CA SER A 241 6.46 -16.17 3.82
C SER A 241 6.86 -17.23 4.85
N VAL A 242 6.24 -17.17 6.04
CA VAL A 242 6.39 -18.15 7.12
C VAL A 242 5.02 -18.35 7.77
N GLY A 243 4.64 -19.58 8.06
CA GLY A 243 3.38 -19.87 8.75
C GLY A 243 2.22 -20.25 7.84
N ASN A 244 1.02 -20.24 8.42
CA ASN A 244 -0.23 -20.53 7.71
C ASN A 244 -1.15 -19.30 7.71
N VAL A 245 -1.94 -19.16 6.65
CA VAL A 245 -3.03 -18.18 6.61
C VAL A 245 -4.16 -18.67 7.50
N VAL A 246 -4.49 -17.90 8.52
CA VAL A 246 -5.64 -18.15 9.41
C VAL A 246 -6.49 -16.88 9.44
N ASN A 247 -7.74 -16.98 8.98
CA ASN A 247 -8.67 -15.85 8.88
C ASN A 247 -8.14 -14.63 8.10
N GLY A 248 -7.30 -14.87 7.09
CA GLY A 248 -6.72 -13.81 6.25
C GLY A 248 -5.51 -13.09 6.87
N VAL A 249 -4.89 -13.68 7.91
CA VAL A 249 -3.64 -13.20 8.51
C VAL A 249 -2.66 -14.36 8.61
N CYS A 250 -1.38 -14.08 8.40
CA CYS A 250 -0.30 -15.03 8.58
C CYS A 250 -0.01 -15.21 10.06
N LYS A 251 -0.30 -16.42 10.55
CA LYS A 251 0.08 -16.83 11.90
C LYS A 251 1.34 -17.67 11.82
N LYS A 252 2.27 -17.40 12.73
CA LYS A 252 3.47 -18.22 12.92
C LYS A 252 3.05 -19.68 13.09
N LEU A 253 3.71 -20.57 12.36
CA LEU A 253 3.47 -22.00 12.48
C LEU A 253 3.95 -22.47 13.86
N THR A 254 3.05 -23.04 14.64
CA THR A 254 3.40 -23.80 15.83
C THR A 254 3.30 -25.27 15.48
N CYS A 255 4.43 -25.97 15.50
CA CYS A 255 4.47 -27.41 15.34
C CYS A 255 4.05 -28.08 16.66
N LYS A 256 3.33 -29.20 16.58
CA LYS A 256 3.00 -30.01 17.76
C LYS A 256 4.26 -30.70 18.28
N ASP A 257 4.17 -31.22 19.50
CA ASP A 257 5.26 -31.92 20.17
C ASP A 257 5.89 -32.99 19.28
N GLY A 258 7.21 -33.15 19.39
CA GLY A 258 8.03 -34.04 18.56
C GLY A 258 8.28 -33.53 17.14
N SER A 259 7.98 -32.27 16.82
CA SER A 259 8.23 -31.71 15.48
C SER A 259 8.68 -30.24 15.48
N TYR A 260 9.35 -29.82 14.41
CA TYR A 260 9.90 -28.47 14.24
C TYR A 260 9.57 -27.87 12.85
N PRO A 261 9.54 -26.53 12.69
CA PRO A 261 9.25 -25.90 11.42
C PRO A 261 10.36 -26.14 10.38
N SER A 262 10.00 -26.57 9.17
CA SER A 262 10.94 -26.65 8.05
C SER A 262 11.43 -25.26 7.65
N SER A 263 12.75 -25.04 7.67
CA SER A 263 13.39 -23.75 7.37
C SER A 263 13.19 -23.27 5.92
N ASN A 264 12.95 -24.20 4.98
CA ASN A 264 12.90 -23.90 3.55
C ASN A 264 11.50 -23.98 2.95
N GLY A 265 10.46 -24.29 3.77
CA GLY A 265 9.13 -24.57 3.24
C GLY A 265 9.10 -25.71 2.21
N SER A 266 10.21 -26.45 2.05
CA SER A 266 10.33 -27.53 1.10
C SER A 266 9.37 -28.62 1.51
N PHE A 267 8.54 -29.04 0.57
CA PHE A 267 7.63 -30.16 0.65
C PHE A 267 8.44 -31.45 0.82
N ALA A 268 9.03 -31.68 1.99
CA ALA A 268 9.37 -33.04 2.37
C ALA A 268 8.04 -33.78 2.38
N LYS A 269 7.97 -34.82 1.55
CA LYS A 269 6.81 -35.70 1.36
C LYS A 269 6.60 -36.51 2.65
N ALA A 270 6.25 -35.82 3.73
CA ALA A 270 5.93 -36.41 5.02
C ALA A 270 4.57 -37.08 4.86
N VAL A 271 4.65 -38.39 4.68
CA VAL A 271 3.56 -39.33 4.63
C VAL A 271 2.78 -39.23 5.96
N LEU A 272 1.47 -38.97 5.86
CA LEU A 272 0.43 -39.24 6.88
C LEU A 272 -0.06 -38.17 7.89
N SER A 273 -0.09 -36.86 7.62
CA SER A 273 -1.00 -36.04 8.44
C SER A 273 -1.64 -34.82 7.80
N ARG A 274 -2.95 -34.68 8.04
CA ARG A 274 -3.78 -33.48 7.81
C ARG A 274 -3.30 -32.27 8.63
N ILE A 275 -2.20 -32.39 9.38
CA ILE A 275 -1.55 -31.34 10.15
C ILE A 275 -0.41 -30.78 9.29
N GLY A 276 -0.70 -29.70 8.55
CA GLY A 276 0.25 -28.75 7.93
C GLY A 276 1.58 -29.27 7.37
N ARG A 277 1.77 -29.15 6.05
CA ARG A 277 2.95 -29.52 5.23
C ARG A 277 4.28 -28.80 5.58
N HIS A 278 4.47 -28.37 6.82
CA HIS A 278 5.52 -27.45 7.23
C HIS A 278 6.24 -27.84 8.54
N CYS A 279 5.83 -28.93 9.20
CA CYS A 279 6.51 -29.47 10.39
C CYS A 279 7.23 -30.77 10.04
N LEU A 280 8.49 -30.88 10.42
CA LEU A 280 9.33 -32.08 10.28
C LEU A 280 9.48 -32.74 11.66
N PRO A 281 9.48 -34.08 11.75
CA PRO A 281 9.71 -34.76 13.01
C PRO A 281 11.15 -34.52 13.50
N CYS A 282 11.35 -34.51 14.81
CA CYS A 282 12.70 -34.58 15.40
C CYS A 282 13.39 -35.88 14.97
N SER A 283 14.70 -35.87 14.74
CA SER A 283 15.43 -37.12 14.43
C SER A 283 15.58 -38.01 15.65
N ASP A 284 15.56 -37.41 16.84
CA ASP A 284 15.59 -38.10 18.11
C ASP A 284 14.17 -38.55 18.49
N PRO A 285 13.91 -39.87 18.58
CA PRO A 285 12.58 -40.39 18.87
C PRO A 285 12.10 -40.07 20.29
N PHE A 286 12.99 -39.64 21.19
CA PHE A 286 12.65 -39.29 22.57
C PHE A 286 12.53 -37.78 22.79
N ALA A 287 12.67 -36.96 21.74
CA ALA A 287 12.50 -35.51 21.80
C ALA A 287 11.02 -35.10 21.95
N TYR A 288 10.70 -34.34 23.00
CA TYR A 288 9.41 -33.67 23.15
C TYR A 288 9.34 -32.38 22.33
N LYS A 289 10.44 -31.62 22.23
CA LYS A 289 10.58 -30.47 21.32
C LYS A 289 11.98 -30.45 20.70
N CYS A 290 12.08 -29.98 19.46
CA CYS A 290 13.35 -29.74 18.79
C CYS A 290 13.31 -28.45 17.94
N SER A 291 14.48 -27.88 17.66
CA SER A 291 14.64 -26.71 16.79
C SER A 291 15.09 -27.06 15.37
N SER A 292 15.70 -28.24 15.21
CA SER A 292 16.08 -28.86 13.94
C SER A 292 16.08 -30.38 14.08
N ALA A 293 16.33 -31.12 13.00
CA ALA A 293 16.38 -32.58 13.04
C ALA A 293 17.35 -33.10 14.10
N SER A 294 18.50 -32.46 14.28
CA SER A 294 19.58 -32.89 15.18
C SER A 294 19.70 -32.07 16.47
N ASN A 295 18.74 -31.17 16.76
CA ASN A 295 18.84 -30.28 17.91
C ASN A 295 17.57 -30.32 18.76
N THR A 296 17.53 -31.31 19.64
CA THR A 296 16.48 -31.47 20.66
C THR A 296 16.59 -30.34 21.69
N THR A 297 15.47 -29.71 22.02
CA THR A 297 15.39 -28.63 23.01
C THR A 297 14.69 -29.07 24.29
N GLU A 298 13.90 -30.14 24.22
CA GLU A 298 13.18 -30.71 25.36
C GLU A 298 13.01 -32.21 25.14
N CYS A 299 13.28 -33.01 26.17
CA CYS A 299 13.15 -34.46 26.12
C CYS A 299 11.80 -34.91 26.68
N THR A 300 11.32 -36.06 26.20
CA THR A 300 10.18 -36.75 26.81
C THR A 300 10.54 -37.14 28.24
N TRP A 301 9.53 -37.23 29.10
CA TRP A 301 9.70 -37.60 30.49
C TRP A 301 10.53 -38.89 30.65
N GLY A 302 11.47 -38.88 31.59
CA GLY A 302 12.41 -39.98 31.82
C GLY A 302 13.70 -39.93 30.99
N TYR A 303 13.88 -38.94 30.12
CA TYR A 303 15.12 -38.75 29.37
C TYR A 303 15.80 -37.41 29.70
N LYS A 304 17.14 -37.38 29.74
CA LYS A 304 17.94 -36.18 30.01
C LYS A 304 18.42 -35.59 28.69
N LEU A 305 18.27 -34.27 28.54
CA LEU A 305 18.85 -33.55 27.42
C LEU A 305 20.38 -33.49 27.56
N THR A 306 21.09 -33.95 26.53
CA THR A 306 22.55 -33.89 26.43
C THR A 306 22.93 -33.15 25.16
N THR A 307 23.92 -32.27 25.28
CA THR A 307 24.41 -31.44 24.17
C THR A 307 25.89 -31.73 23.96
N ASN A 308 26.26 -32.01 22.71
CA ASN A 308 27.66 -32.10 22.28
C ASN A 308 28.01 -30.94 21.34
N SER A 309 29.19 -30.97 20.72
CA SER A 309 29.65 -29.91 19.80
C SER A 309 28.85 -29.80 18.50
N THR A 310 28.01 -30.80 18.16
CA THR A 310 27.32 -30.89 16.86
C THR A 310 25.79 -30.96 16.97
N ALA A 311 25.24 -31.35 18.12
CA ALA A 311 23.83 -31.70 18.30
C ALA A 311 23.40 -31.72 19.78
N SER A 312 22.08 -31.64 19.99
CA SER A 312 21.44 -31.95 21.27
C SER A 312 20.48 -33.12 21.09
N PHE A 313 20.54 -34.09 21.99
CA PHE A 313 19.77 -35.33 21.95
C PHE A 313 19.43 -35.82 23.37
N CYS A 314 18.44 -36.69 23.46
CA CYS A 314 17.94 -37.28 24.68
C CYS A 314 18.68 -38.58 24.97
N VAL A 315 19.20 -38.68 26.19
CA VAL A 315 19.83 -39.89 26.73
C VAL A 315 18.93 -40.44 27.84
N GLY A 316 18.82 -41.75 27.98
CA GLY A 316 17.96 -42.41 28.95
C GLY A 316 17.49 -43.79 28.49
N PRO A 317 16.49 -44.39 29.18
CA PRO A 317 15.70 -43.81 30.26
C PRO A 317 16.45 -43.72 31.60
N PHE A 318 16.23 -42.65 32.36
CA PHE A 318 16.69 -42.41 33.74
C PHE A 318 15.56 -42.53 34.78
N ALA A 319 14.34 -42.88 34.34
CA ALA A 319 13.21 -43.08 35.23
C ALA A 319 13.19 -44.51 35.77
N ALA A 320 13.34 -44.65 37.09
CA ALA A 320 12.95 -45.85 37.83
C ALA A 320 11.80 -45.44 38.77
N ARG A 321 10.62 -46.05 38.61
CA ARG A 321 9.56 -45.96 39.63
C ARG A 321 9.79 -47.07 40.65
N PHE A 322 9.94 -46.71 41.91
CA PHE A 322 9.94 -47.66 43.01
C PHE A 322 8.58 -47.65 43.69
N GLY A 323 7.86 -48.77 43.59
CA GLY A 323 6.61 -49.00 44.31
C GLY A 323 5.77 -50.08 43.63
N SER A 324 5.44 -51.15 44.36
CA SER A 324 4.38 -52.08 43.92
C SER A 324 3.03 -51.39 44.05
N GLU A 325 2.18 -51.47 43.01
CA GLU A 325 0.85 -50.87 42.99
C GLU A 325 -0.09 -51.30 44.14
N SER A 326 0.29 -52.28 44.96
CA SER A 326 -0.63 -52.97 45.87
C SER A 326 -0.57 -52.62 47.36
N LEU A 327 0.35 -51.79 47.88
CA LEU A 327 0.40 -51.52 49.34
C LEU A 327 0.82 -50.08 49.68
N PHE A 328 -0.15 -49.16 49.63
CA PHE A 328 -0.08 -47.91 50.39
C PHE A 328 -0.71 -48.13 51.77
N GLN A 329 0.11 -48.34 52.80
CA GLN A 329 -0.24 -47.96 54.16
C GLN A 329 0.89 -47.09 54.74
N PRO A 330 0.57 -45.91 55.31
CA PRO A 330 1.55 -45.14 56.05
C PRO A 330 1.89 -45.89 57.34
N MET A 331 3.15 -46.32 57.51
CA MET A 331 3.65 -46.72 58.83
C MET A 331 4.05 -45.46 59.60
N ASP A 332 3.17 -44.98 60.46
CA ASP A 332 3.53 -44.11 61.58
C ASP A 332 4.17 -44.96 62.68
N LEU A 333 5.49 -44.94 62.82
CA LEU A 333 6.20 -45.44 64.01
C LEU A 333 7.53 -44.69 64.19
N PRO A 334 7.84 -44.15 65.39
CA PRO A 334 9.12 -43.49 65.66
C PRO A 334 10.20 -44.54 65.94
N VAL A 335 11.32 -44.50 65.22
CA VAL A 335 12.45 -45.41 65.45
C VAL A 335 13.61 -44.69 66.12
N ARG A 336 14.00 -45.25 67.26
CA ARG A 336 15.09 -44.84 68.15
C ARG A 336 16.43 -45.43 67.65
N LEU A 337 17.49 -44.64 67.67
CA LEU A 337 18.85 -45.06 67.32
C LEU A 337 19.45 -45.93 68.45
N VAL A 338 19.94 -47.12 68.10
CA VAL A 338 20.89 -47.88 68.92
C VAL A 338 22.04 -48.35 68.02
N SER A 339 23.25 -47.99 68.42
CA SER A 339 24.51 -48.31 67.77
C SER A 339 25.03 -49.70 68.14
N SER A 340 25.94 -50.15 67.28
CA SER A 340 26.95 -51.21 67.39
C SER A 340 26.52 -52.66 67.16
N GLU A 341 27.31 -53.27 66.25
CA GLU A 341 27.53 -54.69 65.96
C GLU A 341 26.68 -55.32 64.84
N SER A 342 27.22 -55.15 63.63
CA SER A 342 27.33 -56.14 62.54
C SER A 342 26.12 -57.04 62.29
N THR A 343 25.14 -56.48 61.57
CA THR A 343 24.26 -57.17 60.63
C THR A 343 23.88 -56.18 59.53
N PHE A 344 23.85 -56.62 58.27
CA PHE A 344 23.49 -55.79 57.11
C PHE A 344 22.12 -55.14 57.33
N LYS A 345 22.12 -53.84 57.62
CA LYS A 345 20.92 -52.99 57.57
C LYS A 345 20.98 -52.17 56.30
N TYR A 346 20.09 -52.45 55.35
CA TYR A 346 19.76 -51.45 54.35
C TYR A 346 19.09 -50.28 55.07
N SER A 347 19.80 -49.16 55.18
CA SER A 347 19.22 -47.88 55.58
C SER A 347 18.74 -47.18 54.32
N THR A 348 17.46 -47.28 54.00
CA THR A 348 16.78 -46.41 53.02
C THR A 348 16.10 -45.25 53.74
N THR A 349 16.87 -44.48 54.51
CA THR A 349 16.40 -43.20 55.06
C THR A 349 17.23 -42.07 54.45
N LEU A 350 16.65 -41.36 53.49
CA LEU A 350 17.21 -40.14 52.94
C LEU A 350 16.97 -38.99 53.93
N ASN A 351 17.95 -38.68 54.78
CA ASN A 351 17.88 -37.54 55.70
C ASN A 351 18.28 -36.24 54.95
N LEU A 352 17.32 -35.60 54.30
CA LEU A 352 17.50 -34.25 53.73
C LEU A 352 17.34 -33.19 54.83
N ASN A 353 18.36 -33.03 55.68
CA ASN A 353 18.33 -32.02 56.74
C ASN A 353 18.91 -30.65 56.29
N LYS A 354 18.93 -30.39 54.97
CA LYS A 354 19.36 -29.11 54.39
C LYS A 354 18.39 -28.68 53.30
N THR A 355 18.07 -27.38 53.30
CA THR A 355 17.37 -26.68 52.23
C THR A 355 18.13 -26.90 50.92
N VAL A 356 17.57 -27.72 50.03
CA VAL A 356 18.15 -28.04 48.72
C VAL A 356 17.98 -26.81 47.82
N VAL A 357 19.08 -26.13 47.51
CA VAL A 357 19.11 -25.11 46.45
C VAL A 357 19.17 -25.85 45.10
N ALA A 358 18.58 -25.29 44.04
CA ALA A 358 18.32 -25.97 42.75
C ALA A 358 19.53 -26.66 42.08
N ASP A 359 20.76 -26.41 42.55
CA ASP A 359 22.01 -26.99 42.03
C ASP A 359 22.73 -27.92 43.02
N SER A 360 22.06 -28.38 44.09
CA SER A 360 22.70 -29.22 45.12
C SER A 360 22.74 -30.69 44.70
N VAL A 361 23.94 -31.25 44.57
CA VAL A 361 24.15 -32.70 44.46
C VAL A 361 23.88 -33.32 45.84
N VAL A 362 22.90 -34.22 45.95
CA VAL A 362 22.70 -35.02 47.16
C VAL A 362 23.38 -36.36 46.96
N GLU A 363 24.43 -36.62 47.73
CA GLU A 363 25.11 -37.93 47.73
C GLU A 363 24.20 -38.99 48.36
N CYS A 364 23.72 -39.91 47.55
CA CYS A 364 23.08 -41.15 48.03
C CYS A 364 24.08 -42.29 47.87
N ALA A 365 24.81 -42.63 48.92
CA ALA A 365 25.67 -43.81 48.92
C ALA A 365 24.83 -45.06 49.23
N VAL A 366 24.63 -45.94 48.24
CA VAL A 366 24.17 -47.31 48.50
C VAL A 366 25.41 -48.19 48.53
N ALA A 367 25.88 -48.51 49.73
CA ALA A 367 27.08 -49.32 49.91
C ALA A 367 26.73 -50.81 49.76
N ALA A 368 27.21 -51.44 48.68
CA ALA A 368 27.47 -52.87 48.63
C ALA A 368 28.95 -53.06 48.26
N ASN A 369 29.74 -53.53 49.22
CA ASN A 369 31.17 -53.89 49.17
C ASN A 369 31.98 -53.43 47.92
N TYR A 370 32.79 -52.39 48.15
CA TYR A 370 33.96 -51.94 47.35
C TYR A 370 33.75 -51.27 45.98
N ALA A 371 32.65 -50.57 45.76
CA ALA A 371 32.62 -49.47 44.79
C ALA A 371 31.64 -48.39 45.23
N SER A 372 32.11 -47.16 45.45
CA SER A 372 31.25 -45.99 45.53
C SER A 372 30.74 -45.68 44.12
N VAL A 373 29.46 -45.95 43.87
CA VAL A 373 28.80 -45.51 42.63
C VAL A 373 28.14 -44.17 42.92
N GLU A 374 28.69 -43.09 42.38
CA GLU A 374 28.06 -41.77 42.41
C GLU A 374 26.92 -41.74 41.39
N PHE A 375 25.70 -41.45 41.87
CA PHE A 375 24.55 -41.25 40.99
C PHE A 375 24.22 -39.76 40.92
N PRO A 376 24.23 -39.13 39.74
CA PRO A 376 23.72 -37.78 39.58
C PRO A 376 22.20 -37.81 39.69
N LEU A 377 21.65 -37.20 40.75
CA LEU A 377 20.23 -36.91 40.82
C LEU A 377 19.88 -35.86 39.76
N VAL A 378 18.92 -36.20 38.89
CA VAL A 378 18.37 -35.25 37.93
C VAL A 378 17.07 -34.70 38.52
N PRO A 379 16.98 -33.40 38.85
CA PRO A 379 15.72 -32.83 39.31
C PRO A 379 14.71 -32.84 38.17
N GLY A 380 13.79 -33.78 38.21
CA GLY A 380 12.63 -33.85 37.31
C GLY A 380 11.37 -33.91 38.14
N GLY A 381 10.83 -32.75 38.52
CA GLY A 381 9.50 -32.69 39.13
C GLY A 381 8.44 -33.08 38.10
N ASP A 382 7.60 -34.05 38.44
CA ASP A 382 6.42 -34.41 37.66
C ASP A 382 5.56 -33.14 37.40
N PRO A 383 5.28 -32.76 36.14
CA PRO A 383 4.40 -31.63 35.84
C PRO A 383 2.94 -31.87 36.32
N GLY A 384 2.56 -33.10 36.68
CA GLY A 384 1.30 -33.45 37.33
C GLY A 384 1.23 -33.10 38.82
N LEU A 385 2.36 -32.79 39.47
CA LEU A 385 2.39 -32.30 40.86
C LEU A 385 2.17 -30.77 40.88
N ILE A 386 0.92 -30.38 40.62
CA ILE A 386 0.46 -29.01 40.81
C ILE A 386 0.63 -28.66 42.30
N LEU A 387 1.18 -27.47 42.59
CA LEU A 387 1.55 -26.83 43.87
C LEU A 387 0.55 -26.90 45.06
N THR A 388 -0.56 -27.62 44.96
CA THR A 388 -1.63 -27.65 45.98
C THR A 388 -1.75 -28.98 46.73
N LYS A 389 -0.92 -29.98 46.42
CA LYS A 389 -0.76 -31.18 47.27
C LYS A 389 0.71 -31.36 47.62
N SER A 390 1.01 -31.54 48.91
CA SER A 390 2.35 -31.96 49.34
C SER A 390 2.63 -33.35 48.76
N GLY A 391 3.50 -33.42 47.74
CA GLY A 391 4.04 -34.70 47.30
C GLY A 391 4.95 -35.25 48.40
N THR A 392 4.69 -36.47 48.86
CA THR A 392 5.51 -37.18 49.85
C THR A 392 6.64 -38.00 49.20
N GLY A 393 7.03 -37.67 47.97
CA GLY A 393 7.98 -38.45 47.18
C GLY A 393 9.02 -37.58 46.47
N PHE A 394 10.23 -38.12 46.38
CA PHE A 394 11.33 -37.63 45.56
C PHE A 394 11.69 -38.73 44.56
N ASP A 395 11.98 -38.36 43.30
CA ASP A 395 12.44 -39.32 42.30
C ASP A 395 13.96 -39.51 42.41
N VAL A 396 14.41 -40.75 42.62
CA VAL A 396 15.82 -41.13 42.59
C VAL A 396 16.07 -41.88 41.28
N GLY A 397 16.76 -41.22 40.33
CA GLY A 397 17.23 -41.87 39.12
C GLY A 397 18.41 -42.79 39.44
N ILE A 398 18.18 -44.10 39.50
CA ILE A 398 19.26 -45.09 39.55
C ILE A 398 19.60 -45.47 38.11
N VAL A 399 20.87 -45.42 37.74
CA VAL A 399 21.34 -46.05 36.50
C VAL A 399 21.24 -47.56 36.70
N GLY A 400 20.13 -48.15 36.25
CA GLY A 400 19.79 -49.56 36.49
C GLY A 400 18.53 -49.99 35.71
N THR A 401 18.39 -51.29 35.50
CA THR A 401 17.62 -51.90 34.39
C THR A 401 16.11 -51.73 34.38
N CYS A 402 15.57 -51.71 33.15
CA CYS A 402 14.14 -51.83 32.86
C CYS A 402 13.65 -53.24 33.22
N LYS A 403 13.10 -53.41 34.43
CA LYS A 403 12.16 -54.50 34.69
C LYS A 403 10.98 -54.00 35.49
N GLN A 404 10.12 -53.27 34.80
CA GLN A 404 8.69 -53.07 35.03
C GLN A 404 8.24 -52.03 34.02
N ASN A 405 7.87 -52.44 32.80
CA ASN A 405 7.10 -51.66 31.81
C ASN A 405 6.96 -52.45 30.49
N ALA A 406 6.63 -53.74 30.58
CA ALA A 406 6.33 -54.54 29.39
C ALA A 406 4.97 -54.18 28.76
N ASP A 407 4.11 -53.47 29.49
CA ASP A 407 2.72 -53.20 29.10
C ASP A 407 2.53 -51.84 28.41
N TRP A 408 3.61 -51.09 28.15
CA TRP A 408 3.54 -49.76 27.53
C TRP A 408 4.09 -49.79 26.10
N GLU A 409 3.31 -49.26 25.15
CA GLU A 409 3.58 -49.31 23.69
C GLU A 409 4.94 -48.76 23.24
N TRP A 410 5.65 -48.00 24.09
CA TRP A 410 6.91 -47.31 23.75
C TRP A 410 8.17 -47.91 24.37
N SER A 411 8.06 -49.03 25.11
CA SER A 411 9.21 -49.64 25.79
C SER A 411 10.18 -50.32 24.80
N PRO A 412 11.51 -50.12 24.90
CA PRO A 412 12.49 -50.77 24.01
C PRO A 412 12.54 -52.29 24.23
N PRO A 413 12.96 -53.09 23.22
CA PRO A 413 13.02 -54.54 23.32
C PRO A 413 14.03 -54.99 24.40
N GLN A 414 13.65 -56.04 25.13
CA GLN A 414 14.37 -56.60 26.29
C GLN A 414 15.87 -56.87 26.05
N SER A 415 16.25 -57.16 24.81
CA SER A 415 17.63 -57.45 24.40
C SER A 415 18.58 -56.25 24.45
N SER A 416 18.05 -55.04 24.61
CA SER A 416 18.83 -53.78 24.67
C SER A 416 19.32 -53.45 26.09
N CYS A 417 18.98 -54.28 27.08
CA CYS A 417 19.21 -54.01 28.49
C CYS A 417 20.26 -54.98 29.06
N ALA A 418 21.25 -54.47 29.78
CA ALA A 418 22.21 -55.28 30.54
C ALA A 418 21.78 -55.35 32.01
N GLU A 419 21.29 -56.51 32.48
CA GLU A 419 20.89 -56.75 33.88
C GLU A 419 22.07 -56.62 34.84
N ILE A 420 21.90 -55.84 35.92
CA ILE A 420 22.68 -55.97 37.15
C ILE A 420 21.76 -56.65 38.18
N PHE A 421 22.04 -57.91 38.49
CA PHE A 421 21.36 -58.63 39.56
C PHE A 421 21.88 -58.15 40.91
N LEU A 422 21.03 -57.47 41.68
CA LEU A 422 21.20 -57.42 43.13
C LEU A 422 20.58 -58.71 43.67
N GLY A 423 21.42 -59.63 44.17
CA GLY A 423 21.02 -60.98 44.55
C GLY A 423 19.93 -61.05 45.64
N ASN A 424 19.41 -62.26 45.87
CA ASN A 424 18.31 -62.55 46.79
C ASN A 424 18.54 -61.97 48.19
N VAL A 425 17.70 -61.00 48.58
CA VAL A 425 17.65 -60.47 49.95
C VAL A 425 16.78 -61.40 50.79
N GLN A 426 17.38 -62.13 51.73
CA GLN A 426 16.66 -62.88 52.75
C GLN A 426 16.28 -61.92 53.89
N VAL A 427 14.98 -61.78 54.15
CA VAL A 427 14.45 -61.06 55.31
C VAL A 427 14.24 -62.06 56.43
N THR A 428 15.04 -61.98 57.50
CA THR A 428 14.80 -62.76 58.73
C THR A 428 14.15 -61.86 59.78
N ASN A 429 12.96 -62.24 60.23
CA ASN A 429 12.30 -61.64 61.38
C ASN A 429 13.02 -62.08 62.66
N ALA A 430 13.65 -61.15 63.37
CA ALA A 430 14.18 -61.41 64.69
C ALA A 430 13.05 -61.28 65.74
N THR A 431 12.60 -62.40 66.30
CA THR A 431 11.82 -62.42 67.55
C THR A 431 12.77 -62.23 68.73
N THR A 432 12.59 -61.15 69.48
CA THR A 432 13.31 -60.82 70.71
C THR A 432 12.89 -61.71 71.88
N ALA A 433 13.87 -62.09 72.71
CA ALA A 433 13.69 -62.38 74.13
C ALA A 433 14.21 -61.18 74.93
#